data_AF-A0AAD1M195-F1
#
_entry.id   AF-A0AAD1M195-F1
#
_cell.length_a   1.000
_cell.length_b   1.000
_cell.length_c   1.000
_cell.angle_alpha   90.00
_cell.angle_beta   90.00
_cell.angle_gamma   90.00
#
_symmetry.space_group_name_H-M   'P 1'
#
loop_
_entity.id
_entity.type
_entity.pdbx_description
1 polymer ?
#
loop_
_entity_poly.entity_id
_entity_poly.type
_entity_poly.pdbx_seq_one_letter_code
_entity_poly.pdbx_strand_id
1 'polypeptide(L)' 'MDDDGIYSEVDLRTAECIADAPLPTQATLRMRQNLLIQFWRFVRINLKMVRIIFRGHG' A
#
# COMPACT_ATOMS: atom_id res chain seq x y z
N MET A 1 -41.58 3.19 -2.38
CA MET A 1 -40.31 3.92 -2.57
C MET A 1 -39.69 3.89 -1.20
N ASP A 2 -38.93 2.82 -0.94
CA ASP A 2 -38.47 2.39 0.39
C ASP A 2 -36.98 1.99 0.32
N ASP A 3 -36.31 2.43 -0.74
CA ASP A 3 -34.95 2.04 -1.14
C ASP A 3 -33.89 2.90 -0.41
N ASP A 4 -34.29 4.11 0.00
CA ASP A 4 -33.48 5.10 0.72
C ASP A 4 -33.00 4.58 2.09
N GLY A 5 -33.79 3.73 2.74
CA GLY A 5 -33.43 3.07 3.99
C GLY A 5 -32.32 2.03 3.82
N ILE A 6 -32.32 1.31 2.68
CA ILE A 6 -31.38 0.22 2.38
C ILE A 6 -29.97 0.76 2.12
N TYR A 7 -29.85 1.89 1.40
CA TYR A 7 -28.54 2.52 1.20
C TYR A 7 -27.94 3.07 2.50
N SER A 8 -28.78 3.59 3.40
CA SER A 8 -28.35 4.08 4.71
C SER A 8 -27.79 2.96 5.60
N GLU A 9 -28.47 1.81 5.68
CA GLU A 9 -27.99 0.68 6.48
C GLU A 9 -26.69 0.04 5.92
N VAL A 10 -26.55 0.01 4.59
CA VAL A 10 -25.31 -0.46 3.95
C VAL A 10 -24.14 0.50 4.20
N ASP A 11 -24.37 1.82 4.15
CA ASP A 11 -23.36 2.83 4.43
C ASP A 11 -22.87 2.78 5.89
N LEU A 12 -23.79 2.61 6.84
CA LEU A 12 -23.45 2.44 8.27
C LEU A 12 -22.58 1.22 8.53
N ARG A 13 -22.93 0.06 7.94
CA ARG A 13 -22.14 -1.18 8.08
C ARG A 13 -20.78 -1.07 7.39
N THR A 14 -20.71 -0.33 6.30
CA THR A 14 -19.46 -0.08 5.58
C THR A 14 -18.55 0.85 6.41
N ALA A 15 -19.12 1.88 7.04
CA ALA A 15 -18.40 2.78 7.93
C ALA A 15 -17.83 2.06 9.17
N GLU A 16 -18.57 1.13 9.77
CA GLU A 16 -18.08 0.26 10.86
C GLU A 16 -16.91 -0.62 10.39
N CYS A 17 -17.03 -1.26 9.22
CA CYS A 17 -15.95 -2.05 8.62
C CYS A 17 -14.69 -1.22 8.29
N ILE A 18 -14.85 0.05 7.92
CA ILE A 18 -13.72 0.96 7.64
C ILE A 18 -13.03 1.39 8.93
N ALA A 19 -13.78 1.57 10.03
CA ALA A 19 -13.23 1.94 11.32
C ALA A 19 -12.36 0.83 11.95
N ASP A 20 -12.67 -0.44 11.65
CA ASP A 20 -11.91 -1.62 12.09
C ASP A 20 -10.67 -1.91 11.24
N ALA A 21 -10.47 -1.18 10.14
CA ALA A 21 -9.24 -1.30 9.39
C ALA A 21 -8.08 -0.87 10.31
N PRO A 22 -7.03 -1.69 10.49
CA PRO A 22 -5.91 -1.35 11.36
C PRO A 22 -5.32 -0.02 10.87
N LEU A 23 -5.47 1.02 11.71
CA LEU A 23 -4.96 2.34 11.40
C LEU A 23 -3.49 2.22 10.99
N PRO A 24 -3.05 2.94 9.94
CA PRO A 24 -1.65 2.98 9.55
C PRO A 24 -0.84 3.45 10.77
N THR A 25 -0.27 2.49 11.48
CA THR A 25 0.51 2.72 12.69
C THR A 25 1.66 3.65 12.31
N GLN A 26 2.08 4.52 13.21
CA GLN A 26 3.19 5.44 12.94
C GLN A 26 4.44 4.73 12.40
N ALA A 27 4.62 3.45 12.75
CA ALA A 27 5.62 2.55 12.17
C ALA A 27 5.51 2.40 10.63
N THR A 28 4.31 2.15 10.10
CA THR A 28 4.07 2.02 8.65
C THR A 28 4.21 3.35 7.92
N LEU A 29 3.82 4.47 8.54
CA LEU A 29 4.04 5.82 8.00
C LEU A 29 5.54 6.16 7.92
N ARG A 30 6.30 5.90 9.00
CA ARG A 30 7.75 6.15 9.03
C ARG A 30 8.51 5.31 8.01
N MET A 31 8.11 4.06 7.80
CA MET A 31 8.73 3.21 6.79
C MET A 31 8.49 3.70 5.36
N ARG A 32 7.34 4.36 5.11
CA ARG A 32 6.99 4.96 3.81
C ARG A 32 7.65 6.33 3.58
N GLN A 33 7.93 7.09 4.64
CA GLN A 33 8.55 8.42 4.57
C GLN A 33 10.08 8.42 4.55
N ASN A 34 10.73 7.29 4.86
CA ASN A 34 12.18 7.19 4.86
C ASN A 34 12.76 7.18 3.43
N LEU A 35 13.19 8.35 2.96
CA LEU A 35 13.85 8.54 1.66
C LEU A 35 15.08 7.63 1.46
N LEU A 36 15.85 7.37 2.53
CA LEU A 36 16.99 6.43 2.47
C LEU A 36 16.55 5.00 2.15
N ILE A 37 15.44 4.53 2.73
CA ILE A 37 14.88 3.20 2.48
C ILE A 37 14.32 3.13 1.06
N GLN A 38 13.65 4.19 0.60
CA GLN A 38 13.14 4.30 -0.76
C GLN A 38 14.27 4.29 -1.80
N PHE A 39 15.34 5.06 -1.55
CA PHE A 39 16.53 5.10 -2.39
C PHE A 39 17.22 3.74 -2.45
N TRP A 40 17.40 3.07 -1.32
CA TRP A 40 17.98 1.72 -1.28
C TRP A 40 17.15 0.70 -2.08
N ARG A 41 15.81 0.72 -1.94
CA ARG A 41 14.92 -0.15 -2.74
C ARG A 41 15.06 0.15 -4.23
N PHE A 42 15.12 1.42 -4.62
CA PHE A 42 15.34 1.82 -6.00
C PHE A 42 16.67 1.28 -6.54
N VAL A 43 17.77 1.51 -5.84
CA VAL A 43 19.10 1.01 -6.21
C VAL A 43 19.11 -0.52 -6.33
N ARG A 44 18.52 -1.25 -5.37
CA ARG A 44 18.42 -2.72 -5.40
C ARG A 44 17.69 -3.25 -6.64
N ILE A 45 16.58 -2.61 -7.04
CA ILE A 45 15.81 -3.03 -8.21
C ILE A 45 16.61 -2.77 -9.49
N ASN A 46 17.19 -1.58 -9.63
CA ASN A 46 18.02 -1.22 -10.77
C ASN A 46 19.23 -2.16 -10.91
N LEU A 47 19.94 -2.46 -9.80
CA LEU A 47 21.03 -3.42 -9.80
C LEU A 47 20.59 -4.84 -10.17
N LYS A 48 19.39 -5.27 -9.76
CA LYS A 48 18.87 -6.60 -10.13
C LYS A 48 18.66 -6.70 -11.64
N MET A 49 18.09 -5.67 -12.26
CA MET A 49 17.90 -5.62 -13.71
C MET A 49 19.24 -5.63 -14.45
N VAL A 50 20.18 -4.77 -14.04
CA VAL A 50 21.54 -4.75 -14.61
C VAL A 50 22.23 -6.10 -14.47
N ARG A 51 22.14 -6.76 -13.31
CA ARG A 51 22.70 -8.09 -13.08
C ARG A 51 22.11 -9.17 -13.99
N ILE A 52 20.79 -9.12 -14.23
CA ILE A 52 20.13 -10.05 -15.15
C ILE A 52 20.61 -9.81 -16.58
N ILE A 53 20.71 -8.55 -17.00
CA ILE A 53 21.22 -8.17 -18.33
C ILE A 53 22.66 -8.64 -18.51
N PHE A 54 23.54 -8.37 -17.53
CA PHE A 54 24.93 -8.80 -17.56
C PHE A 54 25.12 -10.32 -17.59
N ARG A 55 24.25 -11.06 -16.89
CA ARG A 55 24.28 -12.52 -16.86
C ARG A 55 23.61 -13.19 -18.07
N GLY A 56 22.74 -12.46 -18.78
CA GLY A 56 22.09 -12.95 -20.00
C GLY A 56 22.87 -12.65 -21.29
N HIS A 57 23.86 -11.75 -21.24
CA HIS A 57 24.71 -11.38 -22.39
C HIS A 57 26.13 -11.99 -22.35
N GLY A 58 26.39 -12.94 -21.45
CA GLY A 58 27.63 -13.69 -21.34
C GLY A 58 27.39 -15.19 -21.36
#